data_AF-A0A542B9Q5-F1
#
_entry.id   AF-A0A542B9Q5-F1
#
_cell.length_a   1.000
_cell.length_b   1.000
_cell.length_c   1.000
_cell.angle_alpha   90.00
_cell.angle_beta   90.00
_cell.angle_gamma   90.00
#
_symmetry.space_group_name_H-M   'P 1'
#
loop_
_entity.id
_entity.type
_entity.pdbx_description
1 polymer ?
#
loop_
_entity_poly.entity_id
_entity_poly.type
_entity_poly.pdbx_seq_one_letter_code
_entity_poly.pdbx_strand_id
1 'polypeptide(L)'
;MKQISIAQCRAARGLMDWSQAELASHSNLSESTIRDFEKNRRIPGPNNLAAIRAAFEAAGVEFIDDERGEGVVKLRLPARQTATEAEMQASADDVRSQAASAVDEALSGSDATAQQKAERRGELTDEPAVVWRARGKGQPRAPRAKE
;
A
#
# COMPACT_ATOMS: atom_id res chain seq x y z
N MET A 1 11.20 8.66 -30.59
CA MET A 1 10.95 8.83 -29.14
C MET A 1 10.26 10.17 -28.94
N LYS A 2 9.10 10.23 -28.27
CA LYS A 2 8.40 11.51 -28.02
C LYS A 2 9.16 12.33 -26.98
N GLN A 3 9.26 13.63 -27.19
CA GLN A 3 9.97 14.56 -26.30
C GLN A 3 9.17 14.73 -24.99
N ILE A 4 9.84 14.87 -23.85
CA ILE A 4 9.18 15.17 -22.56
C ILE A 4 8.73 16.64 -22.53
N SER A 5 7.50 16.91 -22.11
CA SER A 5 7.02 18.28 -21.93
C SER A 5 7.47 18.89 -20.60
N ILE A 6 7.44 20.22 -20.48
CA ILE A 6 7.77 20.93 -19.23
C ILE A 6 6.84 20.50 -18.09
N ALA A 7 5.55 20.31 -18.37
CA ALA A 7 4.58 19.86 -17.41
C ALA A 7 4.89 18.43 -16.91
N GLN A 8 5.19 17.52 -17.84
CA GLN A 8 5.59 16.15 -17.51
C GLN A 8 6.91 16.11 -16.71
N CYS A 9 7.89 16.95 -17.04
CA CYS A 9 9.13 17.05 -16.28
C CYS A 9 8.86 17.46 -14.82
N ARG A 10 8.07 18.51 -14.60
CA ARG A 10 7.72 18.99 -13.25
C ARG A 10 6.90 17.96 -12.48
N ALA A 11 5.96 17.28 -13.15
CA ALA A 11 5.16 16.23 -12.56
C ALA A 11 6.01 15.01 -12.15
N ALA A 12 6.88 14.52 -13.03
CA ALA A 12 7.80 13.43 -12.75
C ALA A 12 8.73 13.77 -11.59
N ARG A 13 9.25 14.98 -11.56
CA ARG A 13 10.10 15.45 -10.47
C ARG A 13 9.35 15.50 -9.13
N GLY A 14 8.09 15.97 -9.13
CA GLY A 14 7.24 15.93 -7.94
C GLY A 14 6.89 14.51 -7.48
N LEU A 15 6.67 13.58 -8.42
CA LEU A 15 6.42 12.16 -8.10
C LEU A 15 7.62 11.47 -7.45
N MET A 16 8.83 11.86 -7.83
CA MET A 16 10.08 11.31 -7.29
C MET A 16 10.59 12.08 -6.05
N ASP A 17 9.92 13.17 -5.67
CA ASP A 17 10.41 14.13 -4.67
C ASP A 17 11.84 14.63 -4.94
N TRP A 18 12.20 14.78 -6.22
CA TRP A 18 13.52 15.23 -6.63
C TRP A 18 13.61 16.77 -6.65
N SER A 19 14.75 17.29 -6.25
CA SER A 19 15.17 18.66 -6.52
C SER A 19 15.64 18.83 -7.98
N GLN A 20 15.79 20.07 -8.43
CA GLN A 20 16.38 20.37 -9.76
C GLN A 20 17.82 19.87 -9.86
N ALA A 21 18.57 19.90 -8.74
CA ALA A 21 19.94 19.42 -8.66
C ALA A 21 20.03 17.89 -8.77
N GLU A 22 19.10 17.16 -8.14
CA GLU A 22 19.02 15.69 -8.26
C GLU A 22 18.70 15.28 -9.69
N LEU A 23 17.68 15.89 -10.33
CA LEU A 23 17.40 15.63 -11.73
C LEU A 23 18.61 15.93 -12.63
N ALA A 24 19.32 17.03 -12.39
CA ALA A 24 20.52 17.39 -13.13
C ALA A 24 21.61 16.31 -13.00
N SER A 25 21.84 15.82 -11.78
CA SER A 25 22.77 14.71 -11.50
C SER A 25 22.36 13.42 -12.25
N HIS A 26 21.10 13.00 -12.11
CA HIS A 26 20.60 11.78 -12.75
C HIS A 26 20.58 11.84 -14.29
N SER A 27 20.42 13.03 -14.88
CA SER A 27 20.41 13.24 -16.34
C SER A 27 21.78 13.64 -16.91
N ASN A 28 22.82 13.77 -16.08
CA ASN A 28 24.14 14.27 -16.45
C ASN A 28 24.09 15.63 -17.17
N LEU A 29 23.28 16.55 -16.64
CA LEU A 29 23.12 17.92 -17.13
C LEU A 29 23.45 18.93 -16.03
N SER A 30 23.58 20.21 -16.39
CA SER A 30 23.70 21.26 -15.38
C SER A 30 22.34 21.59 -14.76
N GLU A 31 22.33 21.96 -13.47
CA GLU A 31 21.12 22.43 -12.79
C GLU A 31 20.50 23.66 -13.50
N SER A 32 21.34 24.54 -14.06
CA SER A 32 20.89 25.69 -14.86
C SER A 32 20.08 25.26 -16.09
N THR A 33 20.48 24.19 -16.76
CA THR A 33 19.77 23.65 -17.93
C THR A 33 18.37 23.15 -17.53
N ILE A 34 18.28 22.40 -16.43
CA ILE A 34 17.00 21.91 -15.89
C ILE A 34 16.11 23.09 -15.48
N ARG A 35 16.67 24.07 -14.77
CA ARG A 35 15.93 25.25 -14.31
C ARG A 35 15.39 26.09 -15.46
N ASP A 36 16.18 26.29 -16.51
CA ASP A 36 15.76 27.04 -17.70
C ASP A 36 14.69 26.31 -18.50
N PHE A 37 14.79 24.98 -18.58
CA PHE A 37 13.78 24.13 -19.18
C PHE A 37 12.45 24.22 -18.41
N GLU A 38 12.46 23.99 -17.10
CA GLU A 38 11.23 24.00 -16.29
C GLU A 38 10.54 25.37 -16.22
N LYS A 39 11.30 26.46 -16.36
CA LYS A 39 10.78 27.83 -16.42
C LYS A 39 10.39 28.29 -17.83
N ASN A 40 10.47 27.40 -18.83
CA ASN A 40 10.21 27.72 -20.23
C ASN A 40 11.08 28.88 -20.76
N ARG A 41 12.31 29.05 -20.23
CA ARG A 41 13.26 30.06 -20.73
C ARG A 41 14.04 29.55 -21.92
N ARG A 42 14.27 28.23 -21.99
CA ARG A 42 14.97 27.56 -23.07
C ARG A 42 14.48 26.13 -23.21
N ILE A 43 14.29 25.67 -24.44
CA ILE A 43 14.05 24.26 -24.73
C ILE A 43 15.41 23.60 -24.98
N PRO A 44 15.83 22.58 -24.18
CA PRO A 44 17.04 21.83 -24.43
C PRO A 44 17.00 21.10 -25.78
N GLY A 45 18.17 20.78 -26.31
CA GLY A 45 18.26 19.96 -27.52
C GLY A 45 17.66 18.56 -27.30
N PRO A 46 17.34 17.83 -28.39
CA PRO A 46 16.69 16.52 -28.31
C PRO A 46 17.48 15.49 -27.48
N ASN A 47 18.82 15.54 -27.54
CA ASN A 47 19.66 14.64 -26.72
C ASN A 47 19.50 14.90 -25.22
N ASN A 48 19.41 16.16 -24.81
CA ASN A 48 19.23 16.52 -23.40
C ASN A 48 17.82 16.15 -22.92
N LEU A 49 16.80 16.35 -23.76
CA LEU A 49 15.43 15.93 -23.45
C LEU A 49 15.31 14.41 -23.34
N ALA A 50 16.03 13.67 -24.19
CA ALA A 50 16.14 12.21 -24.08
C ALA A 50 16.85 11.80 -22.78
N ALA A 51 17.93 12.48 -22.38
CA ALA A 51 18.64 12.21 -21.13
C ALA A 51 17.75 12.47 -19.89
N ILE A 52 16.97 13.56 -19.90
CA ILE A 52 16.00 13.87 -18.83
C ILE A 52 14.94 12.77 -18.73
N ARG A 53 14.35 12.37 -19.86
CA ARG A 53 13.35 11.30 -19.90
C ARG A 53 13.93 9.97 -19.40
N ALA A 54 15.12 9.60 -19.88
CA ALA A 54 15.79 8.36 -19.50
C ALA A 54 16.13 8.31 -18.00
N ALA A 55 16.52 9.43 -17.40
CA ALA A 55 16.79 9.52 -15.97
C ALA A 55 15.55 9.18 -15.13
N PHE A 56 14.39 9.70 -15.52
CA PHE A 56 13.12 9.38 -14.88
C PHE A 56 12.69 7.94 -15.12
N GLU A 57 12.81 7.45 -16.35
CA GLU A 57 12.49 6.06 -16.71
C GLU A 57 13.35 5.05 -15.93
N ALA A 58 14.64 5.33 -15.74
CA ALA A 58 15.55 4.54 -14.92
C ALA A 58 15.14 4.54 -13.43
N ALA A 59 14.51 5.62 -12.95
CA ALA A 59 13.98 5.72 -11.59
C ALA A 59 12.58 5.12 -11.43
N GLY A 60 12.03 4.48 -12.48
CA GLY A 60 10.74 3.80 -12.44
C GLY A 60 9.55 4.66 -12.85
N VAL A 61 9.79 5.85 -13.40
CA VAL A 61 8.73 6.69 -13.97
C VAL A 61 8.38 6.21 -15.38
N GLU A 62 7.08 6.08 -15.65
CA GLU A 62 6.56 5.74 -16.96
C GLU A 62 5.80 6.93 -17.53
N PHE A 63 6.18 7.36 -18.74
CA PHE A 63 5.51 8.44 -19.45
C PHE A 63 4.50 7.89 -20.44
N ILE A 64 3.25 8.30 -20.30
CA ILE A 64 2.16 7.96 -21.20
C ILE A 64 1.84 9.22 -21.99
N ASP A 65 2.30 9.27 -23.25
CA ASP A 65 2.15 10.43 -24.12
C ASP A 65 0.85 10.34 -24.94
N ASP A 66 0.07 11.43 -25.03
CA ASP A 66 -1.01 11.56 -26.01
C ASP A 66 -0.49 12.15 -27.35
N GLU A 67 -1.36 12.25 -28.36
CA GLU A 67 -1.04 12.86 -29.67
C GLU A 67 -0.78 14.38 -29.60
N ARG A 68 -1.21 15.05 -28.53
CA ARG A 68 -1.17 16.51 -28.34
C ARG A 68 -0.02 16.98 -27.43
N GLY A 69 0.76 16.06 -26.86
CA GLY A 69 1.84 16.35 -25.90
C GLY A 69 1.34 16.56 -24.46
N GLU A 70 0.07 16.25 -24.19
CA GLU A 70 -0.58 16.21 -22.88
C GLU A 70 -0.50 14.76 -22.37
N GLY A 71 0.50 14.45 -21.54
CA GLY A 71 0.73 13.08 -21.09
C GLY A 71 0.65 12.90 -19.58
N VAL A 72 0.35 11.68 -19.15
CA VAL A 72 0.33 11.26 -17.74
C VAL A 72 1.70 10.71 -17.35
N VAL A 73 2.10 10.96 -16.11
CA VAL A 73 3.31 10.38 -15.51
C VAL A 73 2.88 9.37 -14.45
N LYS A 74 3.37 8.14 -14.53
CA LYS A 74 3.03 7.05 -13.60
C LYS A 74 4.29 6.54 -12.91
N LEU A 75 4.28 6.44 -11.58
CA LEU A 75 5.33 5.76 -10.85
C LEU A 75 5.09 4.25 -10.86
N ARG A 76 6.05 3.47 -11.33
CA ARG A 76 6.06 2.02 -11.17
C ARG A 76 6.48 1.69 -9.75
N LEU A 77 5.48 1.56 -8.88
CA LEU A 77 5.71 1.00 -7.55
C LEU A 77 6.22 -0.44 -7.71
N PRO A 78 7.15 -0.89 -6.84
CA PRO A 78 7.48 -2.31 -6.78
C PRO A 78 6.18 -3.08 -6.60
N ALA A 79 6.05 -4.22 -7.30
CA ALA A 79 4.90 -5.10 -7.10
C ALA A 79 4.80 -5.33 -5.59
N ARG A 80 3.68 -4.87 -5.00
CA ARG A 80 3.40 -5.14 -3.60
C ARG A 80 3.47 -6.65 -3.49
N GLN A 81 4.44 -7.16 -2.74
CA GLN A 81 4.51 -8.59 -2.48
C GLN A 81 3.16 -8.94 -1.87
N THR A 82 2.35 -9.67 -2.63
CA THR A 82 1.12 -10.22 -2.09
C THR A 82 1.58 -11.19 -1.03
N ALA A 83 1.30 -10.86 0.24
CA ALA A 83 1.56 -11.78 1.34
C ALA A 83 0.97 -13.13 0.95
N THR A 84 1.78 -14.17 1.06
CA THR A 84 1.32 -15.54 0.83
C THR A 84 0.18 -15.86 1.80
N GLU A 85 -0.67 -16.81 1.44
CA GLU A 85 -1.78 -17.24 2.31
C GLU A 85 -1.28 -17.69 3.70
N ALA A 86 -0.09 -18.30 3.75
CA ALA A 86 0.58 -18.66 5.00
C ALA A 86 1.00 -17.45 5.84
N GLU A 87 1.55 -16.40 5.23
CA GLU A 87 1.94 -15.17 5.94
C GLU A 87 0.71 -14.39 6.44
N MET A 88 -0.37 -14.37 5.65
CA MET A 88 -1.64 -13.79 6.08
C MET A 88 -2.25 -14.56 7.26
N GLN A 89 -2.18 -15.90 7.22
CA GLN A 89 -2.65 -16.74 8.31
C GLN A 89 -1.83 -16.54 9.59
N ALA A 90 -0.49 -16.49 9.48
CA ALA A 90 0.39 -16.22 10.61
C ALA A 90 0.09 -14.86 11.25
N SER A 91 -0.11 -13.81 10.44
CA SER A 91 -0.50 -12.50 10.94
C SER A 91 -1.86 -12.51 11.64
N ALA A 92 -2.83 -13.29 11.13
CA ALA A 92 -4.14 -13.44 11.78
C ALA A 92 -4.04 -14.17 13.13
N ASP A 93 -3.18 -15.19 13.22
CA ASP A 93 -2.95 -15.93 14.46
C ASP A 93 -2.23 -15.07 15.51
N ASP A 94 -1.28 -14.24 15.09
CA ASP A 94 -0.63 -13.25 15.97
C ASP A 94 -1.65 -12.23 16.52
N VAL A 95 -2.51 -11.69 15.67
CA VAL A 95 -3.58 -10.77 16.10
C VAL A 95 -4.55 -11.47 17.06
N ARG A 96 -4.91 -12.74 16.80
CA ARG A 96 -5.77 -13.52 17.69
C ARG A 96 -5.11 -13.76 19.06
N SER A 97 -3.80 -14.04 19.07
CA SER A 97 -3.00 -14.22 20.29
C SER A 97 -2.90 -12.93 21.11
N GLN A 98 -2.68 -11.80 20.45
CA GLN A 98 -2.67 -10.48 21.09
C GLN A 98 -4.04 -10.15 21.69
N ALA A 99 -5.12 -10.38 20.95
CA ALA A 99 -6.48 -10.18 21.44
C ALA A 99 -6.79 -11.07 22.66
N ALA A 100 -6.39 -12.35 22.62
CA ALA A 100 -6.52 -13.28 23.74
C ALA A 100 -5.79 -12.77 25.00
N SER A 101 -4.55 -12.32 24.82
CA SER A 101 -3.71 -11.82 25.91
C SER A 101 -4.29 -10.54 26.54
N ALA A 102 -4.81 -9.63 25.71
CA ALA A 102 -5.46 -8.41 26.19
C ALA A 102 -6.73 -8.69 27.01
N VAL A 103 -7.50 -9.72 26.65
CA VAL A 103 -8.67 -10.17 27.42
C VAL A 103 -8.25 -10.81 28.74
N ASP A 104 -7.24 -11.67 28.74
CA ASP A 104 -6.74 -12.32 29.96
C ASP A 104 -6.24 -11.28 30.99
N GLU A 105 -5.56 -10.23 30.50
CA GLU A 105 -5.13 -9.08 31.30
C GLU A 105 -6.32 -8.31 31.88
N ALA A 106 -7.33 -8.01 31.05
CA ALA A 106 -8.55 -7.33 31.50
C ALA A 106 -9.34 -8.15 32.55
N LEU A 107 -9.23 -9.49 32.51
CA LEU A 107 -9.85 -10.42 33.45
C LEU A 107 -8.95 -10.77 34.65
N SER A 108 -7.75 -10.20 34.76
CA SER A 108 -6.79 -10.45 35.85
C SER A 108 -7.36 -10.12 37.24
N GLY A 109 -8.25 -9.13 37.35
CA GLY A 109 -8.93 -8.75 38.61
C GLY A 109 -10.20 -9.55 38.97
N SER A 110 -10.52 -10.63 38.24
CA SER A 110 -11.65 -11.51 38.55
C SER A 110 -11.16 -12.81 39.21
N ASP A 111 -11.88 -13.31 40.23
CA ASP A 111 -11.61 -14.56 40.96
C ASP A 111 -11.82 -15.85 40.11
N ALA A 112 -11.32 -15.85 38.87
CA ALA A 112 -11.45 -16.95 37.92
C ALA A 112 -10.08 -17.59 37.66
N THR A 113 -10.04 -18.93 37.70
CA THR A 113 -8.86 -19.74 37.38
C THR A 113 -8.47 -19.65 35.90
N ALA A 114 -7.21 -19.94 35.56
CA ALA A 114 -6.71 -19.90 34.18
C ALA A 114 -7.52 -20.79 33.21
N GLN A 115 -8.01 -21.95 33.69
CA GLN A 115 -8.86 -22.85 32.93
C GLN A 115 -10.21 -22.21 32.58
N GLN A 116 -10.83 -21.56 33.57
CA GLN A 116 -12.11 -20.84 33.38
C GLN A 116 -11.97 -19.64 32.44
N LYS A 117 -10.82 -18.95 32.46
CA LYS A 117 -10.51 -17.88 31.50
C LYS A 117 -10.37 -18.42 30.08
N ALA A 118 -9.68 -19.55 29.90
CA ALA A 118 -9.51 -20.19 28.60
C ALA A 118 -10.83 -20.71 28.01
N GLU A 119 -11.70 -21.31 28.83
CA GLU A 119 -13.06 -21.72 28.43
C GLU A 119 -13.90 -20.50 28.01
N ARG A 120 -13.91 -19.43 28.82
CA ARG A 120 -14.65 -18.20 28.52
C ARG A 120 -14.15 -17.48 27.27
N ARG A 121 -12.84 -17.52 27.01
CA ARG A 121 -12.23 -17.04 25.76
C ARG A 121 -12.72 -17.85 24.57
N GLY A 122 -12.70 -19.18 24.66
CA GLY A 122 -13.21 -20.07 23.61
C GLY A 122 -14.65 -19.75 23.25
N GLU A 123 -15.51 -19.53 24.24
CA GLU A 123 -16.91 -19.11 24.03
C GLU A 123 -17.08 -17.74 23.36
N LEU A 124 -16.12 -16.82 23.54
CA LEU A 124 -16.14 -15.46 23.00
C LEU A 124 -15.55 -15.37 21.59
N THR A 125 -14.63 -16.28 21.23
CA THR A 125 -13.91 -16.27 19.96
C THR A 125 -14.47 -17.24 18.91
N ASP A 126 -15.45 -18.07 19.28
CA ASP A 126 -16.11 -19.00 18.37
C ASP A 126 -17.07 -18.23 17.43
N GLU A 127 -16.55 -17.80 16.27
CA GLU A 127 -17.22 -17.01 15.23
C GLU A 127 -18.69 -17.42 14.94
N PRO A 128 -19.05 -18.71 14.74
CA PRO A 128 -20.44 -19.10 14.51
C PRO A 128 -21.35 -18.82 15.70
N ALA A 129 -20.86 -18.99 16.94
CA ALA A 129 -21.63 -18.76 18.16
C ALA A 129 -21.79 -17.26 18.47
N VAL A 130 -20.76 -16.45 18.16
CA VAL A 130 -20.80 -14.98 18.30
C VAL A 130 -21.82 -14.37 17.34
N VAL A 131 -21.79 -14.78 16.07
CA VAL A 131 -22.75 -14.34 15.05
C VAL A 131 -24.18 -14.78 15.40
N TRP A 132 -24.33 -15.99 15.96
CA TRP A 132 -25.64 -16.51 16.36
C TRP A 132 -26.23 -15.79 17.59
N ARG A 133 -25.42 -15.51 18.63
CA ARG A 133 -25.85 -14.72 19.80
C ARG A 133 -26.20 -13.28 19.43
N ALA A 134 -25.42 -12.64 18.56
CA ALA A 134 -25.67 -11.27 18.10
C ALA A 134 -26.97 -11.13 17.28
N ARG A 135 -27.42 -12.20 16.61
CA ARG A 135 -28.63 -12.21 15.79
C ARG A 135 -29.93 -12.53 16.54
N GLY A 136 -29.87 -12.87 17.84
CA GLY A 136 -31.06 -13.00 18.69
C GLY A 136 -32.14 -13.98 18.20
N LYS A 137 -31.78 -15.06 17.47
CA LYS A 137 -32.75 -16.02 16.92
C LYS A 137 -32.48 -17.47 17.35
N GLY A 138 -33.27 -17.91 18.33
CA GLY A 138 -33.87 -19.25 18.48
C GLY A 138 -32.97 -20.48 18.30
N GLN A 139 -32.74 -21.21 19.39
CA GLN A 139 -31.98 -22.47 19.40
C GLN A 139 -32.54 -23.47 18.37
N PRO A 140 -31.73 -24.13 17.52
CA PRO A 140 -32.25 -25.13 16.61
C PRO A 140 -32.79 -26.31 17.42
N ARG A 141 -34.06 -26.66 17.17
CA ARG A 141 -34.67 -27.85 17.78
C ARG A 141 -33.94 -29.10 17.31
N ALA A 142 -33.56 -29.94 18.26
CA ALA A 142 -32.96 -31.25 17.99
C ALA A 142 -33.84 -32.07 17.03
N PRO A 143 -33.24 -32.85 16.11
CA PRO A 143 -34.01 -33.68 15.19
C PRO A 143 -34.80 -34.73 15.99
N ARG A 144 -36.11 -34.79 15.77
CA ARG A 144 -36.96 -35.84 16.32
C ARG A 144 -36.46 -37.19 15.80
N ALA A 145 -36.13 -38.09 16.73
CA ALA A 145 -35.94 -39.50 16.42
C ALA A 145 -37.21 -40.01 15.73
N LYS A 146 -37.04 -40.64 14.57
CA LYS A 146 -38.12 -41.36 13.90
C LYS A 146 -38.22 -42.73 14.56
N GLU A 147 -39.39 -43.03 15.14
CA GLU A 147 -39.84 -44.39 15.45
C GLU A 147 -40.06 -45.19 14.16
#